data_AF-A0AAE2BSR4-F1
#
_entry.id   AF-A0AAE2BSR4-F1
#
_cell.length_a   1.000
_cell.length_b   1.000
_cell.length_c   1.000
_cell.angle_alpha   90.00
_cell.angle_beta   90.00
_cell.angle_gamma   90.00
#
_symmetry.space_group_name_H-M   'P 1'
#
loop_
_entity.id
_entity.type
_entity.pdbx_description
1 polymer ?
#
loop_
_entity_poly.entity_id
_entity_poly.type
_entity_poly.pdbx_seq_one_letter_code
_entity_poly.pdbx_strand_id
1 'polypeptide(L)'
;MDFLLDSGKFSLDCISSLGDLGMWIVLSSCAHQIVTLQAFSGTQNVSSLQKDEAWRVNVRIQGCDLDHGYLCGTMEALNVPMADTPVVTFWEGEIVDTKNYTFFTGKWGATAEDDIKHWTKFPSFSPLLSQVEVDGGKSLDLSIYPYIFMRWKEQYFVNVGTDCGLTIAGFYYVCFSCSDGSINGFYYDPNSRYTPFTCPFLHKFLLVILVS
;
A
#
# COMPACT_ATOMS: atom_id res chain seq x y z
N MET A 1 14.36 -28.96 5.28
CA MET A 1 14.98 -27.64 5.55
C MET A 1 13.86 -26.78 6.05
N ASP A 2 13.59 -26.90 7.34
CA ASP A 2 12.48 -26.22 7.99
C ASP A 2 13.01 -24.90 8.55
N PHE A 3 12.50 -23.79 8.03
CA PHE A 3 12.72 -22.48 8.65
C PHE A 3 11.73 -22.36 9.81
N LEU A 4 12.22 -22.69 11.01
CA LEU A 4 11.67 -22.20 12.27
C LEU A 4 11.86 -20.69 12.28
N LEU A 5 10.78 -19.93 12.05
CA LEU A 5 10.74 -18.51 12.38
C LEU A 5 10.60 -18.41 13.90
N ASP A 6 11.71 -18.11 14.56
CA ASP A 6 11.74 -17.68 15.95
C ASP A 6 10.79 -16.49 16.11
N SER A 7 9.86 -16.59 17.04
CA SER A 7 8.98 -15.49 17.43
C SER A 7 9.85 -14.39 18.03
N GLY A 8 10.33 -13.49 17.17
CA GLY A 8 11.20 -12.39 17.54
C GLY A 8 10.60 -11.59 18.69
N LYS A 9 11.28 -11.66 19.84
CA LYS A 9 11.10 -10.69 20.93
C LYS A 9 11.42 -9.30 20.36
N PHE A 10 10.45 -8.39 20.42
CA PHE A 10 10.69 -6.96 20.21
C PHE A 10 11.69 -6.47 21.28
N SER A 11 12.90 -6.08 20.87
CA SER A 11 13.89 -5.46 21.77
C SER A 11 13.56 -3.99 21.97
N LEU A 12 13.48 -3.57 23.23
CA LEU A 12 13.09 -2.21 23.67
C LEU A 12 14.25 -1.18 23.63
N ASP A 13 15.30 -1.43 22.84
CA ASP A 13 16.60 -0.78 23.05
C ASP A 13 16.84 0.53 22.25
N CYS A 14 15.82 1.13 21.63
CA CYS A 14 16.00 2.32 20.77
C CYS A 14 15.05 3.49 21.10
N ILE A 15 14.96 3.91 22.38
CA ILE A 15 14.19 5.12 22.76
C ILE A 15 15.14 6.20 23.28
N SER A 16 15.45 7.19 22.43
CA SER A 16 16.36 8.29 22.78
C SER A 16 15.67 9.59 23.19
N SER A 17 14.36 9.77 22.98
CA SER A 17 13.67 11.01 23.37
C SER A 17 12.18 10.86 23.69
N LEU A 18 11.64 11.82 24.43
CA LEU A 18 10.20 11.93 24.76
C LEU A 18 9.31 12.15 23.52
N GLY A 19 9.85 12.68 22.43
CA GLY A 19 9.15 12.80 21.14
C GLY A 19 9.02 11.46 20.41
N ASP A 20 10.04 10.60 20.55
CA ASP A 20 10.00 9.23 20.03
C ASP A 20 8.92 8.41 20.74
N LEU A 21 8.76 8.56 22.07
CA LEU A 21 7.73 7.85 22.85
C LEU A 21 6.29 8.07 22.36
N GLY A 22 5.93 9.27 21.89
CA GLY A 22 4.58 9.56 21.37
C GLY A 22 4.30 8.88 20.02
N MET A 23 5.29 8.91 19.12
CA MET A 23 5.29 8.21 17.84
C MET A 23 5.29 6.69 18.01
N TRP A 24 6.06 6.19 18.98
CA TRP A 24 6.06 4.78 19.35
C TRP A 24 4.71 4.33 19.92
N ILE A 25 3.94 5.13 20.66
CA ILE A 25 2.68 4.65 21.25
C ILE A 25 1.59 4.42 20.18
N VAL A 26 1.40 5.34 19.25
CA VAL A 26 0.36 5.19 18.21
C VAL A 26 0.83 4.27 17.08
N LEU A 27 2.09 4.37 16.63
CA LEU A 27 2.68 3.35 15.76
C LEU A 27 2.70 1.97 16.46
N SER A 28 2.87 1.86 17.78
CA SER A 28 2.80 0.55 18.45
C SER A 28 1.40 -0.05 18.49
N SER A 29 0.33 0.70 18.26
CA SER A 29 -1.02 0.13 18.17
C SER A 29 -1.40 -0.19 16.71
N CYS A 30 -1.16 0.77 15.80
CA CYS A 30 -1.42 0.64 14.38
C CYS A 30 -0.43 -0.30 13.67
N ALA A 31 0.87 -0.10 13.89
CA ALA A 31 1.90 -0.97 13.33
C ALA A 31 1.90 -2.33 14.01
N HIS A 32 1.49 -2.45 15.29
CA HIS A 32 1.19 -3.77 15.84
C HIS A 32 0.03 -4.43 15.11
N GLN A 33 -1.04 -3.73 14.74
CA GLN A 33 -2.06 -4.31 13.86
C GLN A 33 -1.50 -4.69 12.48
N ILE A 34 -0.67 -3.86 11.83
CA ILE A 34 -0.03 -4.20 10.55
C ILE A 34 0.86 -5.45 10.69
N VAL A 35 1.56 -5.59 11.82
CA VAL A 35 2.49 -6.70 12.08
C VAL A 35 1.79 -7.97 12.60
N THR A 36 0.66 -7.84 13.30
CA THR A 36 -0.11 -8.97 13.86
C THR A 36 -1.18 -9.49 12.90
N LEU A 37 -1.79 -8.62 12.10
CA LEU A 37 -2.70 -8.99 11.03
C LEU A 37 -1.88 -9.27 9.77
N GLN A 38 -1.20 -10.42 9.75
CA GLN A 38 -0.30 -10.79 8.65
C GLN A 38 -1.02 -11.12 7.33
N ALA A 39 -2.35 -11.20 7.34
CA ALA A 39 -3.15 -11.54 6.17
C ALA A 39 -4.45 -10.73 6.13
N PHE A 40 -4.74 -10.19 4.95
CA PHE A 40 -5.94 -9.42 4.68
C PHE A 40 -6.62 -9.96 3.42
N SER A 41 -7.95 -9.93 3.37
CA SER A 41 -8.73 -10.36 2.20
C SER A 41 -9.63 -9.23 1.72
N GLY A 42 -9.70 -9.04 0.41
CA GLY A 42 -10.36 -7.87 -0.16
C GLY A 42 -10.87 -8.12 -1.57
N THR A 43 -11.37 -7.05 -2.16
CA THR A 43 -11.68 -7.00 -3.57
C THR A 43 -10.91 -5.88 -4.26
N GLN A 44 -10.40 -6.18 -5.44
CA GLN A 44 -9.91 -5.21 -6.39
C GLN A 44 -11.02 -4.99 -7.41
N ASN A 45 -11.63 -3.81 -7.35
CA ASN A 45 -12.68 -3.41 -8.27
C ASN A 45 -12.04 -2.78 -9.50
N VAL A 46 -12.32 -3.38 -10.65
CA VAL A 46 -11.85 -3.03 -11.98
C VAL A 46 -13.03 -2.44 -12.74
N SER A 47 -13.12 -1.12 -12.84
CA SER A 47 -14.14 -0.50 -13.69
C SER A 47 -13.55 -0.20 -15.06
N SER A 48 -14.05 -0.88 -16.09
CA SER A 48 -13.82 -0.52 -17.50
C SER A 48 -15.06 0.12 -18.09
N LEU A 49 -14.94 0.82 -19.24
CA LEU A 49 -16.10 1.40 -19.95
C LEU A 49 -17.14 0.34 -20.38
N GLN A 50 -16.80 -0.95 -20.33
CA GLN A 50 -17.63 -2.04 -20.84
C GLN A 50 -18.11 -3.01 -19.76
N LYS A 51 -17.42 -3.08 -18.60
CA LYS A 51 -17.72 -4.04 -17.54
C LYS A 51 -17.08 -3.64 -16.21
N ASP A 52 -17.84 -3.81 -15.14
CA ASP A 52 -17.32 -3.82 -13.78
C ASP A 52 -16.95 -5.26 -13.41
N GLU A 53 -15.70 -5.47 -13.01
CA GLU A 53 -15.22 -6.73 -12.48
C GLU A 53 -14.66 -6.51 -11.07
N ALA A 54 -14.90 -7.47 -10.18
CA ALA A 54 -14.32 -7.46 -8.85
C ALA A 54 -13.53 -8.75 -8.66
N TRP A 55 -12.23 -8.62 -8.47
CA TRP A 55 -11.35 -9.76 -8.24
C TRP A 55 -11.06 -9.87 -6.75
N ARG A 56 -11.10 -11.08 -6.20
CA ARG A 56 -10.74 -11.27 -4.80
C ARG A 56 -9.22 -11.21 -4.68
N VAL A 57 -8.74 -10.47 -3.70
CA VAL A 57 -7.30 -10.32 -3.44
C VAL A 57 -7.00 -10.73 -2.01
N ASN A 58 -5.94 -11.50 -1.82
CA ASN A 58 -5.39 -11.78 -0.50
C ASN A 58 -4.02 -11.11 -0.39
N VAL A 59 -3.83 -10.26 0.60
CA VAL A 59 -2.54 -9.62 0.89
C VAL A 59 -1.95 -10.24 2.13
N ARG A 60 -0.64 -10.53 2.08
CA ARG A 60 0.12 -10.93 3.26
C ARG A 60 1.28 -10.00 3.49
N ILE A 61 1.41 -9.48 4.69
CA ILE A 61 2.57 -8.70 5.11
C ILE A 61 3.59 -9.67 5.70
N GLN A 62 4.82 -9.63 5.18
CA GLN A 62 5.88 -10.58 5.51
C GLN A 62 7.04 -9.92 6.28
N GLY A 63 7.29 -8.63 6.03
CA GLY A 63 8.33 -7.87 6.71
C GLY A 63 7.91 -6.41 6.91
N CYS A 64 8.38 -5.80 8.00
CA CYS A 64 8.16 -4.39 8.30
C CYS A 64 9.37 -3.84 9.08
N ASP A 65 9.88 -2.71 8.64
CA ASP A 65 10.96 -1.94 9.24
C ASP A 65 10.52 -0.47 9.30
N LEU A 66 9.98 -0.08 10.45
CA LEU A 66 9.42 1.25 10.66
C LEU A 66 10.49 2.34 10.70
N ASP A 67 11.72 2.01 11.12
CA ASP A 67 12.81 2.98 11.22
C ASP A 67 13.22 3.50 9.84
N HIS A 68 13.11 2.64 8.83
CA HIS A 68 13.37 2.94 7.42
C HIS A 68 12.09 3.18 6.61
N GLY A 69 10.92 3.19 7.23
CA GLY A 69 9.63 3.38 6.56
C GLY A 69 9.33 2.30 5.52
N TYR A 70 9.71 1.06 5.76
CA TYR A 70 9.64 -0.05 4.82
C TYR A 70 8.67 -1.14 5.28
N LEU A 71 8.02 -1.80 4.32
CA LEU A 71 7.31 -3.06 4.53
C LEU A 71 7.30 -3.87 3.24
N CYS A 72 7.06 -5.16 3.31
CA CYS A 72 6.95 -6.00 2.11
C CYS A 72 6.03 -7.19 2.34
N GLY A 73 5.66 -7.83 1.24
CA GLY A 73 4.74 -8.94 1.30
C GLY A 73 4.38 -9.52 -0.06
N THR A 74 3.31 -10.32 -0.05
CA THR A 74 2.74 -10.90 -1.27
C THR A 74 1.30 -10.46 -1.45
N MET A 75 0.88 -10.33 -2.70
CA MET A 75 -0.51 -10.12 -3.09
C MET A 75 -0.92 -11.26 -4.00
N GLU A 76 -2.04 -11.90 -3.70
CA GLU A 76 -2.62 -13.00 -4.46
C GLU A 76 -3.94 -12.55 -5.07
N ALA A 77 -4.00 -12.45 -6.39
CA ALA A 77 -5.21 -12.17 -7.15
C ALA A 77 -5.89 -13.48 -7.59
N LEU A 78 -7.15 -13.65 -7.16
CA LEU A 78 -7.98 -14.82 -7.45
C LEU A 78 -8.94 -14.53 -8.61
N ASN A 79 -9.27 -15.57 -9.39
CA ASN A 79 -10.25 -15.54 -10.49
C ASN A 79 -9.91 -14.52 -11.60
N VAL A 80 -8.63 -14.35 -11.90
CA VAL A 80 -8.18 -13.54 -13.04
C VAL A 80 -8.69 -14.21 -14.34
N PRO A 81 -9.40 -13.50 -15.24
CA PRO A 81 -10.12 -14.11 -16.39
C PRO A 81 -9.29 -14.98 -17.35
N MET A 82 -7.96 -14.93 -17.25
CA MET A 82 -7.02 -15.62 -18.12
C MET A 82 -5.99 -16.49 -17.38
N ALA A 83 -6.13 -16.69 -16.07
CA ALA A 83 -5.20 -17.48 -15.29
C ALA A 83 -5.89 -18.73 -14.71
N ASP A 84 -5.32 -19.91 -14.99
CA ASP A 84 -5.78 -21.20 -14.44
C ASP A 84 -5.48 -21.34 -12.94
N THR A 85 -4.61 -20.48 -12.42
CA THR A 85 -4.20 -20.44 -11.01
C THR A 85 -4.19 -19.00 -10.51
N PRO A 86 -4.32 -18.77 -9.19
CA PRO A 86 -4.15 -17.45 -8.59
C PRO A 86 -2.84 -16.81 -9.03
N VAL A 87 -2.83 -15.51 -9.32
CA VAL A 87 -1.59 -14.80 -9.65
C VAL A 87 -1.03 -14.19 -8.38
N VAL A 88 0.21 -14.53 -8.03
CA VAL A 88 0.90 -14.04 -6.84
C VAL A 88 2.03 -13.11 -7.25
N THR A 89 2.09 -11.95 -6.62
CA THR A 89 3.16 -10.95 -6.81
C THR A 89 3.82 -10.64 -5.48
N PHE A 90 5.13 -10.38 -5.52
CA PHE A 90 5.86 -9.81 -4.39
C PHE A 90 5.86 -8.29 -4.51
N TRP A 91 5.64 -7.60 -3.40
CA TRP A 91 5.59 -6.15 -3.35
C TRP A 91 6.41 -5.60 -2.20
N GLU A 92 6.92 -4.38 -2.42
CA GLU A 92 7.58 -3.57 -1.41
C GLU A 92 6.78 -2.29 -1.18
N GLY A 93 6.79 -1.82 0.05
CA GLY A 93 5.99 -0.72 0.53
C GLY A 93 6.84 0.36 1.15
N GLU A 94 6.40 1.60 0.95
CA GLU A 94 6.92 2.78 1.63
C GLU A 94 5.86 3.32 2.58
N ILE A 95 6.23 3.58 3.82
CA ILE A 95 5.40 4.25 4.83
C ILE A 95 5.65 5.74 4.73
N VAL A 96 4.59 6.53 4.53
CA VAL A 96 4.67 7.99 4.56
C VAL A 96 4.74 8.45 6.01
N ASP A 97 5.94 8.79 6.44
CA ASP A 97 6.28 9.10 7.84
C ASP A 97 6.87 10.51 8.03
N THR A 98 6.93 11.30 6.95
CA THR A 98 7.52 12.66 6.88
C THR A 98 9.03 12.73 7.12
N LYS A 99 9.68 11.61 7.43
CA LYS A 99 11.12 11.46 7.70
C LYS A 99 11.85 10.77 6.55
N ASN A 100 11.48 9.52 6.29
CA ASN A 100 12.01 8.70 5.20
C ASN A 100 11.26 9.01 3.91
N TYR A 101 9.94 9.17 4.00
CA TYR A 101 9.09 9.41 2.84
C TYR A 101 8.02 10.47 3.08
N THR A 102 7.80 11.32 2.07
CA THR A 102 6.76 12.36 2.07
C THR A 102 5.55 11.93 1.23
N PHE A 103 4.54 12.79 1.12
CA PHE A 103 3.38 12.55 0.25
C PHE A 103 3.68 12.74 -1.25
N PHE A 104 4.79 13.40 -1.59
CA PHE A 104 5.23 13.51 -2.99
C PHE A 104 6.16 12.35 -3.35
N THR A 105 5.75 11.57 -4.35
CA THR A 105 6.41 10.31 -4.70
C THR A 105 7.76 10.55 -5.39
N GLY A 106 7.81 11.47 -6.36
CA GLY A 106 9.05 11.83 -7.07
C GLY A 106 9.68 10.70 -7.92
N LYS A 107 8.97 9.59 -8.10
CA LYS A 107 9.39 8.41 -8.87
C LYS A 107 8.19 7.66 -9.45
N TRP A 108 8.44 6.57 -10.17
CA TRP A 108 7.41 5.74 -10.84
C TRP A 108 6.50 6.53 -11.78
N GLY A 109 7.01 7.64 -12.33
CA GLY A 109 6.28 8.53 -13.23
C GLY A 109 5.21 9.41 -12.57
N ALA A 110 5.04 9.34 -11.24
CA ALA A 110 4.10 10.20 -10.51
C ALA A 110 4.67 11.61 -10.31
N THR A 111 3.89 12.62 -10.72
CA THR A 111 4.15 14.03 -10.41
C THR A 111 3.44 14.44 -9.12
N ALA A 112 3.83 15.57 -8.53
CA ALA A 112 3.14 16.11 -7.34
C ALA A 112 1.63 16.33 -7.58
N GLU A 113 1.24 16.71 -8.81
CA GLU A 113 -0.17 16.83 -9.19
C GLU A 113 -0.90 15.48 -9.21
N ASP A 114 -0.24 14.43 -9.73
CA ASP A 114 -0.78 13.07 -9.70
C ASP A 114 -0.89 12.57 -8.24
N ASP A 115 0.10 12.86 -7.39
CA ASP A 115 0.08 12.54 -5.96
C ASP A 115 -1.13 13.18 -5.27
N ILE A 116 -1.31 14.50 -5.39
CA ILE A 116 -2.46 15.22 -4.79
C ILE A 116 -3.79 14.63 -5.29
N LYS A 117 -3.93 14.38 -6.60
CA LYS A 117 -5.14 13.77 -7.19
C LYS A 117 -5.45 12.38 -6.64
N HIS A 118 -4.45 11.61 -6.21
CA HIS A 118 -4.66 10.27 -5.65
C HIS A 118 -4.89 10.32 -4.15
N TRP A 119 -4.09 11.09 -3.41
CA TRP A 119 -4.25 11.21 -1.96
C TRP A 119 -5.60 11.82 -1.57
N THR A 120 -6.11 12.79 -2.33
CA THR A 120 -7.43 13.40 -2.10
C THR A 120 -8.61 12.45 -2.28
N LYS A 121 -8.40 11.25 -2.83
CA LYS A 121 -9.44 10.21 -2.89
C LYS A 121 -9.69 9.57 -1.52
N PHE A 122 -8.74 9.68 -0.58
CA PHE A 122 -8.92 9.24 0.79
C PHE A 122 -9.53 10.38 1.61
N PRO A 123 -10.72 10.22 2.23
CA PRO A 123 -11.29 11.24 3.10
C PRO A 123 -10.36 11.60 4.27
N SER A 124 -9.60 10.62 4.77
CA SER A 124 -8.57 10.78 5.80
C SER A 124 -7.41 11.69 5.37
N PHE A 125 -7.22 11.98 4.09
CA PHE A 125 -6.17 12.91 3.64
C PHE A 125 -6.61 14.37 3.67
N SER A 126 -7.93 14.64 3.65
CA SER A 126 -8.46 16.01 3.55
C SER A 126 -7.91 16.99 4.59
N PRO A 127 -7.68 16.62 5.87
CA PRO A 127 -7.11 17.54 6.86
C PRO A 127 -5.63 17.88 6.63
N LEU A 128 -4.92 17.07 5.84
CA LEU A 128 -3.48 17.19 5.60
C LEU A 128 -3.15 18.01 4.33
N LEU A 129 -4.14 18.14 3.42
CA LEU A 129 -3.95 18.67 2.07
C LEU A 129 -3.20 20.01 2.03
N SER A 130 -3.61 20.99 2.83
CA SER A 130 -3.02 22.34 2.79
C SER A 130 -1.52 22.33 3.12
N GLN A 131 -1.10 21.53 4.09
CA GLN A 131 0.31 21.41 4.44
C GLN A 131 1.07 20.61 3.38
N VAL A 132 0.47 19.56 2.82
CA VAL A 132 1.09 18.77 1.77
C VAL A 132 1.33 19.59 0.50
N GLU A 133 0.42 20.47 0.12
CA GLU A 133 0.62 21.38 -1.02
C GLU A 133 1.81 22.33 -0.81
N VAL A 134 2.11 22.70 0.45
CA VAL A 134 3.22 23.61 0.79
C VAL A 134 4.57 22.91 0.75
N ASP A 135 4.71 21.74 1.38
CA ASP A 135 6.02 21.11 1.60
C ASP A 135 6.07 19.60 1.37
N GLY A 136 5.02 19.00 0.80
CA GLY A 136 4.88 17.56 0.66
C GLY A 136 4.52 16.83 1.95
N GLY A 137 4.16 17.56 3.01
CA GLY A 137 3.80 17.04 4.32
C GLY A 137 4.98 16.91 5.27
N LYS A 138 6.14 17.51 4.96
CA LYS A 138 7.35 17.43 5.79
C LYS A 138 7.16 18.01 7.18
N SER A 139 6.30 19.03 7.32
CA SER A 139 6.00 19.65 8.61
C SER A 139 4.82 19.01 9.35
N LEU A 140 4.23 17.94 8.80
CA LEU A 140 3.13 17.23 9.46
C LEU A 140 3.66 16.33 10.58
N ASP A 141 2.94 16.32 11.68
CA ASP A 141 3.07 15.32 12.72
C ASP A 141 2.08 14.19 12.48
N LEU A 142 2.55 13.11 11.86
CA LEU A 142 1.74 11.90 11.61
C LEU A 142 1.79 10.92 12.80
N SER A 143 2.58 11.21 13.83
CA SER A 143 2.83 10.29 14.94
C SER A 143 1.54 9.89 15.66
N ILE A 144 0.59 10.81 15.78
CA ILE A 144 -0.71 10.59 16.45
C ILE A 144 -1.89 10.44 15.48
N TYR A 145 -1.61 10.40 14.17
CA TYR A 145 -2.67 10.36 13.18
C TYR A 145 -3.27 8.95 13.08
N PRO A 146 -4.61 8.78 13.10
CA PRO A 146 -5.24 7.45 13.15
C PRO A 146 -5.23 6.69 11.81
N TYR A 147 -4.41 7.13 10.86
CA TYR A 147 -4.25 6.53 9.54
C TYR A 147 -2.78 6.47 9.15
N ILE A 148 -2.39 5.35 8.54
CA ILE A 148 -1.06 5.16 7.97
C ILE A 148 -1.19 5.21 6.45
N PHE A 149 -0.50 6.16 5.83
CA PHE A 149 -0.42 6.26 4.39
C PHE A 149 0.81 5.52 3.89
N MET A 150 0.65 4.78 2.79
CA MET A 150 1.72 3.98 2.21
C MET A 150 1.68 4.02 0.69
N ARG A 151 2.78 3.61 0.06
CA ARG A 151 2.81 3.27 -1.36
C ARG A 151 3.31 1.86 -1.55
N TRP A 152 2.57 1.01 -2.27
CA TRP A 152 2.97 -0.38 -2.52
C TRP A 152 3.33 -0.60 -3.98
N LYS A 153 4.53 -1.11 -4.24
CA LYS A 153 5.06 -1.38 -5.57
C LYS A 153 5.30 -2.88 -5.72
N GLU A 154 4.56 -3.51 -6.62
CA GLU A 154 4.81 -4.87 -7.05
C GLU A 154 6.13 -4.94 -7.83
N GLN A 155 7.00 -5.88 -7.48
CA GLN A 155 8.34 -6.02 -8.04
C GLN A 155 8.40 -7.12 -9.09
N TYR A 156 7.81 -8.28 -8.80
CA TYR A 156 7.83 -9.44 -9.68
C TYR A 156 6.67 -10.40 -9.38
N PHE A 157 6.33 -11.22 -10.39
CA PHE A 157 5.44 -12.37 -10.24
C PHE A 157 6.18 -13.52 -9.55
N VAL A 158 5.52 -14.18 -8.60
CA VAL A 158 6.10 -15.26 -7.80
C VAL A 158 5.88 -16.62 -8.45
N ASN A 159 4.67 -16.87 -8.98
CA ASN A 159 4.24 -18.20 -9.43
C ASN A 159 3.88 -18.27 -10.92
N VAL A 160 3.89 -17.14 -11.63
CA VAL A 160 3.58 -17.05 -13.06
C VAL A 160 4.63 -16.22 -13.80
N GLY A 161 4.73 -16.40 -15.12
CA GLY A 161 5.52 -15.54 -15.98
C GLY A 161 4.82 -14.21 -16.28
N THR A 162 5.53 -13.31 -16.97
CA THR A 162 5.01 -12.00 -17.42
C THR A 162 3.85 -12.10 -18.42
N ASP A 163 3.62 -13.28 -18.98
CA ASP A 163 2.64 -13.52 -20.05
C ASP A 163 1.23 -13.85 -19.50
N CYS A 164 1.01 -13.69 -18.19
CA CYS A 164 -0.28 -13.96 -17.53
C CYS A 164 -1.38 -12.91 -17.81
N GLY A 165 -1.09 -11.89 -18.63
CA GLY A 165 -2.06 -10.86 -19.01
C GLY A 165 -2.34 -9.80 -17.94
N LEU A 166 -1.57 -9.78 -16.85
CA LEU A 166 -1.59 -8.70 -15.86
C LEU A 166 -0.34 -7.83 -15.97
N THR A 167 -0.49 -6.55 -15.63
CA THR A 167 0.62 -5.62 -15.50
C THR A 167 0.85 -5.26 -14.04
N ILE A 168 2.13 -5.19 -13.66
CA ILE A 168 2.60 -4.73 -12.34
C ILE A 168 3.47 -3.47 -12.48
N ALA A 169 3.36 -2.74 -13.59
CA ALA A 169 4.23 -1.61 -13.90
C ALA A 169 4.04 -0.42 -12.95
N GLY A 170 2.80 -0.19 -12.51
CA GLY A 170 2.41 0.88 -11.60
C GLY A 170 2.65 0.54 -10.12
N PHE A 171 2.00 1.32 -9.26
CA PHE A 171 2.02 1.16 -7.80
C PHE A 171 0.67 1.57 -7.21
N TYR A 172 0.44 1.26 -5.94
CA TYR A 172 -0.77 1.61 -5.21
C TYR A 172 -0.48 2.73 -4.22
N TYR A 173 -1.30 3.78 -4.22
CA TYR A 173 -1.47 4.64 -3.04
C TYR A 173 -2.35 3.89 -2.05
N VAL A 174 -1.94 3.81 -0.79
CA VAL A 174 -2.61 2.97 0.22
C VAL A 174 -2.85 3.78 1.50
N CYS A 175 -3.99 3.56 2.13
CA CYS A 175 -4.36 4.13 3.43
C CYS A 175 -4.86 3.00 4.33
N PHE A 176 -4.20 2.81 5.47
CA PHE A 176 -4.58 1.89 6.53
C PHE A 176 -5.24 2.67 7.67
N SER A 177 -6.39 2.20 8.12
CA SER A 177 -7.14 2.76 9.25
C SER A 177 -6.81 1.99 10.52
N CYS A 178 -6.28 2.70 11.53
CA CYS A 178 -5.95 2.06 12.81
C CYS A 178 -7.18 1.72 13.67
N SER A 179 -8.32 2.35 13.38
CA SER A 179 -9.54 2.14 14.18
C SER A 179 -10.23 0.81 13.88
N ASP A 180 -10.18 0.37 12.63
CA ASP A 180 -10.91 -0.82 12.15
C ASP A 180 -10.04 -1.80 11.33
N GLY A 181 -8.76 -1.47 11.14
CA GLY A 181 -7.81 -2.28 10.38
C GLY A 181 -8.03 -2.27 8.87
N SER A 182 -8.96 -1.47 8.35
CA SER A 182 -9.27 -1.45 6.91
C SER A 182 -8.10 -0.90 6.08
N ILE A 183 -7.85 -1.51 4.91
CA ILE A 183 -6.87 -1.04 3.94
C ILE A 183 -7.63 -0.62 2.68
N ASN A 184 -7.45 0.64 2.28
CA ASN A 184 -7.96 1.17 1.04
C ASN A 184 -6.80 1.55 0.15
N GLY A 185 -6.91 1.33 -1.16
CA GLY A 185 -5.86 1.69 -2.09
C GLY A 185 -6.34 2.01 -3.49
N PHE A 186 -5.58 2.85 -4.17
CA PHE A 186 -5.80 3.23 -5.56
C PHE A 186 -4.55 2.96 -6.37
N TYR A 187 -4.69 2.15 -7.42
CA TYR A 187 -3.60 1.92 -8.36
C TYR A 187 -3.34 3.15 -9.22
N TYR A 188 -2.07 3.37 -9.53
CA TYR A 188 -1.59 4.38 -10.45
C TYR A 188 -0.55 3.77 -11.39
N ASP A 189 -0.74 4.00 -12.69
CA ASP A 189 0.23 3.71 -13.73
C ASP A 189 0.20 4.85 -14.76
N PRO A 190 1.32 5.56 -14.99
CA PRO A 190 1.35 6.67 -15.94
C PRO A 190 1.05 6.22 -17.38
N ASN A 191 1.32 4.95 -17.72
CA ASN A 191 1.12 4.39 -19.06
C ASN A 191 -0.31 3.89 -19.28
N SER A 192 -1.07 3.62 -18.22
CA SER A 192 -2.49 3.23 -18.29
C SER A 192 -3.38 4.27 -18.99
N ARG A 193 -2.93 5.55 -19.02
CA ARG A 193 -3.62 6.64 -19.73
C ARG A 193 -3.50 6.56 -21.26
N TYR A 194 -2.58 5.74 -21.80
CA TYR A 194 -2.19 5.75 -23.22
C TYR A 194 -2.33 4.41 -23.95
N THR A 195 -2.80 3.34 -23.31
CA THR A 195 -2.90 2.02 -23.95
C THR A 195 -4.34 1.58 -24.22
N PRO A 196 -5.00 2.04 -25.30
CA PRO A 196 -6.30 1.53 -25.69
C PRO A 196 -6.29 0.08 -26.19
N PHE A 197 -5.13 -0.57 -26.38
CA PHE A 197 -5.03 -1.83 -27.14
C PHE A 197 -4.30 -3.00 -26.48
N THR A 198 -3.79 -2.90 -25.25
CA THR A 198 -3.01 -4.01 -24.66
C THR A 198 -3.54 -4.65 -23.39
N CYS A 199 -4.51 -4.06 -22.67
CA CYS A 199 -5.24 -4.73 -21.59
C CYS A 199 -6.51 -3.93 -21.25
N PRO A 200 -7.73 -4.41 -21.54
CA PRO A 200 -8.97 -3.64 -21.30
C PRO A 200 -9.30 -3.40 -19.81
N PHE A 201 -8.52 -3.98 -18.89
CA PHE A 201 -8.76 -3.97 -17.45
C PHE A 201 -8.18 -2.75 -16.71
N LEU A 202 -7.49 -1.81 -17.37
CA LEU A 202 -6.62 -0.84 -16.68
C LEU A 202 -7.26 0.46 -16.16
N HIS A 203 -8.57 0.65 -16.28
CA HIS A 203 -9.11 2.01 -16.19
C HIS A 203 -9.44 2.53 -14.78
N LYS A 204 -9.72 1.69 -13.79
CA LYS A 204 -9.66 2.05 -12.36
C LYS A 204 -9.48 0.78 -11.55
N PHE A 205 -8.41 0.67 -10.77
CA PHE A 205 -8.30 -0.35 -9.74
C PHE A 205 -8.46 0.31 -8.37
N LEU A 206 -9.59 0.05 -7.73
CA LEU A 206 -9.79 0.34 -6.31
C LEU A 206 -9.53 -0.96 -5.56
N LEU A 207 -8.44 -0.99 -4.80
CA LEU A 207 -8.13 -2.07 -3.88
C LEU A 207 -8.84 -1.76 -2.55
N VAL A 208 -9.92 -2.48 -2.24
CA VAL A 208 -10.56 -2.42 -0.92
C VAL A 208 -10.26 -3.73 -0.21
N ILE A 209 -9.52 -3.68 0.88
CA ILE A 209 -9.24 -4.85 1.70
C ILE A 209 -9.85 -4.65 3.08
N LEU A 210 -10.79 -5.51 3.42
CA LEU A 210 -11.48 -5.50 4.71
C LEU A 210 -10.87 -6.59 5.58
N VAL A 211 -10.64 -6.28 6.85
CA VAL A 211 -10.27 -7.31 7.82
C VAL A 211 -11.49 -8.20 8.05
N SER A 212 -11.33 -9.51 7.87
CA SER A 212 -12.33 -10.53 8.18
C SER A 212 -12.15 -11.08 9.59
#